data_AF-A0A939CIE9-F1
#
_entry.id   AF-A0A939CIE9-F1
#
_cell.length_a   1.000
_cell.length_b   1.000
_cell.length_c   1.000
_cell.angle_alpha   90.00
_cell.angle_beta   90.00
_cell.angle_gamma   90.00
#
_symmetry.space_group_name_H-M   'P 1'
#
loop_
_entity.id
_entity.type
_entity.pdbx_description
1 polymer ?
#
loop_
_entity_poly.entity_id
_entity_poly.type
_entity_poly.pdbx_seq_one_letter_code
_entity_poly.pdbx_strand_id
1 'polypeptide(L)'
;MCQKINLQDFLDAGYRQYKEVGFRHADFLLQKRIYDVIGTKYFLNIYAYNLKGEELFEAEARFSKNLKLFTIGVSEFQSVEEIEKIFEDLWERMCFDYQEKSAPPEKFFIN
;
A
#
# COMPACT_ATOMS: atom_id res chain seq x y z
N MET A 1 9.19 -3.86 -24.53
CA MET A 1 9.99 -4.14 -23.31
C MET A 1 9.04 -3.95 -22.15
N CYS A 2 8.82 -4.94 -21.30
CA CYS A 2 8.06 -4.73 -20.06
C CYS A 2 8.94 -3.88 -19.14
N GLN A 3 8.50 -2.66 -18.85
CA GLN A 3 9.17 -1.80 -17.88
C GLN A 3 8.97 -2.43 -16.50
N LYS A 4 10.07 -2.72 -15.81
CA LYS A 4 10.01 -3.27 -14.45
C LYS A 4 9.72 -2.10 -13.50
N ILE A 5 8.61 -2.19 -12.76
CA ILE A 5 8.26 -1.25 -11.70
C ILE A 5 9.42 -1.18 -10.69
N ASN A 6 9.77 0.02 -10.27
CA ASN A 6 10.84 0.31 -9.32
C ASN A 6 10.33 1.18 -8.14
N LEU A 7 11.20 1.42 -7.16
CA LEU A 7 10.88 2.23 -5.98
C LEU A 7 10.33 3.63 -6.33
N GLN A 8 10.91 4.31 -7.32
CA GLN A 8 10.54 5.68 -7.65
C GLN A 8 9.10 5.77 -8.17
N ASP A 9 8.65 4.76 -8.92
CA ASP A 9 7.28 4.71 -9.44
C ASP A 9 6.25 4.77 -8.28
N PHE A 10 6.52 4.09 -7.17
CA PHE A 10 5.67 4.14 -5.98
C PHE A 10 5.77 5.48 -5.24
N LEU A 11 6.97 6.06 -5.13
CA LEU A 11 7.14 7.35 -4.47
C LEU A 11 6.39 8.46 -5.22
N ASP A 12 6.48 8.45 -6.55
CA ASP A 12 5.77 9.38 -7.44
C ASP A 12 4.25 9.21 -7.36
N ALA A 13 3.78 7.97 -7.17
CA ALA A 13 2.36 7.66 -6.91
C ALA A 13 1.88 8.06 -5.49
N GLY A 14 2.74 8.64 -4.65
CA GLY A 14 2.40 9.18 -3.34
C GLY A 14 2.52 8.20 -2.17
N TYR A 15 3.23 7.08 -2.34
CA TYR A 15 3.53 6.16 -1.24
C TYR A 15 4.57 6.77 -0.29
N ARG A 16 4.44 6.47 0.99
CA ARG A 16 5.42 6.84 2.01
C ARG A 16 6.25 5.63 2.40
N GLN A 17 7.57 5.81 2.46
CA GLN A 17 8.50 4.77 2.89
C GLN A 17 8.66 4.72 4.41
N TYR A 18 8.66 3.51 4.96
CA TYR A 18 8.84 3.19 6.37
C TYR A 18 9.95 2.14 6.49
N LYS A 19 10.92 2.38 7.38
CA LYS A 19 12.09 1.49 7.58
C LYS A 19 11.81 0.28 8.48
N GLU A 20 10.77 0.33 9.30
CA GLU A 20 10.44 -0.77 10.21
C GLU A 20 9.41 -1.71 9.58
N VAL A 21 9.87 -2.90 9.20
CA VAL A 21 9.03 -4.00 8.74
C VAL A 21 9.26 -5.19 9.66
N GLY A 22 8.63 -5.15 10.84
CA GLY A 22 8.71 -6.25 11.82
C GLY A 22 8.05 -7.55 11.32
N PHE A 23 7.26 -7.48 10.26
CA PHE A 23 6.55 -8.60 9.65
C PHE A 23 7.03 -8.76 8.19
N ARG A 24 7.25 -9.99 7.73
CA ARG A 24 7.69 -10.38 6.36
C ARG A 24 9.17 -10.22 5.98
N HIS A 25 10.06 -9.75 6.86
CA HIS A 25 11.51 -9.59 6.53
C HIS A 25 11.81 -8.71 5.31
N ALA A 26 10.92 -7.77 4.98
CA ALA A 26 11.16 -6.79 3.94
C ALA A 26 12.21 -5.76 4.38
N ASP A 27 12.96 -5.22 3.43
CA ASP A 27 13.97 -4.17 3.69
C ASP A 27 13.30 -2.84 4.06
N PHE A 28 12.15 -2.56 3.45
CA PHE A 28 11.30 -1.43 3.81
C PHE A 28 9.85 -1.66 3.36
N LEU A 29 8.95 -0.86 3.93
CA LEU A 29 7.53 -0.82 3.57
C LEU A 29 7.21 0.50 2.87
N LEU A 30 6.52 0.44 1.74
CA LEU A 30 5.85 1.60 1.15
C LEU A 30 4.37 1.52 1.49
N GLN A 31 3.77 2.60 1.95
CA GLN A 31 2.35 2.61 2.27
C GLN A 31 1.65 3.84 1.70
N LYS A 32 0.51 3.62 1.05
CA LYS A 32 -0.43 4.65 0.62
C LYS A 32 -1.76 4.46 1.32
N ARG A 33 -2.34 5.56 1.80
CA ARG A 33 -3.70 5.56 2.36
C ARG A 33 -4.68 5.89 1.25
N ILE A 34 -5.66 5.02 1.03
CA ILE A 34 -6.71 5.21 0.03
C ILE A 34 -7.96 5.76 0.72
N TYR A 35 -8.44 6.90 0.22
CA TYR A 35 -9.57 7.65 0.77
C TYR A 35 -10.76 7.63 -0.20
N ASP A 36 -11.95 7.87 0.33
CA ASP A 36 -13.12 8.28 -0.42
C ASP A 36 -13.87 9.42 0.30
N VAL A 37 -15.09 9.73 -0.14
CA VAL A 37 -15.92 10.78 0.46
C VAL A 37 -16.33 10.52 1.91
N ILE A 38 -16.28 9.27 2.38
CA ILE A 38 -16.72 8.84 3.71
C ILE A 38 -15.52 8.72 4.66
N GLY A 39 -14.32 8.44 4.16
CA GLY A 39 -13.12 8.41 4.97
C GLY A 39 -12.01 7.56 4.38
N THR A 40 -11.33 6.77 5.22
CA THR A 40 -10.30 5.84 4.74
C THR A 40 -10.95 4.55 4.30
N LYS A 41 -10.77 4.16 3.03
CA LYS A 41 -11.20 2.86 2.52
C LYS A 41 -10.30 1.75 3.05
N TYR A 42 -9.00 1.86 2.80
CA TYR A 42 -7.98 0.86 3.16
C TYR A 42 -6.57 1.46 3.08
N PHE A 43 -5.60 0.67 3.53
CA PHE A 43 -4.17 0.95 3.35
C PHE A 43 -3.61 -0.04 2.34
N LEU A 44 -2.84 0.45 1.37
CA LEU A 44 -2.09 -0.37 0.44
C LEU A 44 -0.62 -0.35 0.86
N ASN A 45 -0.13 -1.52 1.25
CA ASN A 45 1.24 -1.79 1.69
C ASN A 45 2.00 -2.44 0.53
N ILE A 46 3.19 -1.96 0.22
CA ILE A 46 4.12 -2.62 -0.69
C ILE A 46 5.37 -2.98 0.11
N TYR A 47 5.56 -4.27 0.32
CA TYR A 47 6.77 -4.81 0.93
C TYR A 47 7.85 -4.88 -0.14
N ALA A 48 8.97 -4.21 0.09
CA ALA A 48 10.10 -4.18 -0.83
C ALA A 48 11.25 -5.03 -0.29
N TYR A 49 11.81 -5.85 -1.17
CA TYR A 49 12.92 -6.74 -0.87
C TYR A 49 14.07 -6.46 -1.83
N ASN A 50 15.28 -6.39 -1.30
CA ASN A 50 16.52 -6.31 -2.06
C ASN A 50 17.22 -7.67 -2.00
N LEU A 51 16.87 -8.54 -2.94
CA LEU A 51 17.48 -9.86 -3.04
C LEU A 51 18.64 -9.79 -4.04
N LYS A 52 19.88 -9.77 -3.50
CA LYS A 52 21.11 -9.83 -4.31
C LYS A 52 21.21 -8.72 -5.37
N GLY A 53 20.70 -7.52 -5.07
CA GLY A 53 20.73 -6.38 -5.98
C GLY A 53 19.51 -6.28 -6.90
N GLU A 54 18.54 -7.20 -6.78
CA GLU A 54 17.26 -7.09 -7.47
C GLU A 54 16.16 -6.60 -6.52
N GLU A 55 15.45 -5.55 -6.95
CA GLU A 55 14.23 -5.10 -6.27
C GLU A 55 13.07 -6.03 -6.61
N LEU A 56 12.43 -6.55 -5.56
CA LEU A 56 11.17 -7.27 -5.62
C LEU A 56 10.14 -6.57 -4.74
N PHE A 57 8.89 -6.56 -5.21
CA PHE A 57 7.80 -5.92 -4.51
C PHE A 57 6.64 -6.90 -4.32
N GLU A 58 5.99 -6.81 -3.17
CA GLU A 58 4.80 -7.58 -2.83
C GLU A 58 3.74 -6.62 -2.30
N ALA A 59 2.58 -6.58 -2.95
CA ALA A 59 1.50 -5.66 -2.58
C ALA A 59 0.49 -6.36 -1.67
N GLU A 60 0.08 -5.67 -0.63
CA GLU A 60 -0.91 -6.12 0.35
C GLU A 60 -1.89 -4.98 0.65
N ALA A 61 -3.17 -5.20 0.39
CA ALA A 61 -4.19 -4.32 0.90
C ALA A 61 -4.67 -4.78 2.28
N ARG A 62 -4.76 -3.81 3.20
CA ARG A 62 -5.30 -3.99 4.55
C ARG A 62 -6.66 -3.31 4.65
N PHE A 63 -7.70 -4.13 4.54
CA PHE A 63 -9.10 -3.77 4.75
C PHE A 63 -9.47 -3.91 6.24
N SER A 64 -10.54 -3.25 6.69
CA SER A 64 -10.83 -3.02 8.12
C SER A 64 -11.10 -4.27 8.96
N LYS A 65 -10.84 -4.17 10.29
CA LYS A 65 -11.10 -5.04 11.48
C LYS A 65 -10.94 -6.56 11.39
N ASN A 66 -11.24 -7.19 10.27
CA ASN A 66 -10.88 -8.55 9.96
C ASN A 66 -9.53 -8.51 9.23
N LEU A 67 -8.57 -9.32 9.71
CA LEU A 67 -7.26 -9.54 9.11
C LEU A 67 -7.34 -10.19 7.70
N LYS A 68 -8.18 -9.68 6.81
CA LYS A 68 -8.24 -10.12 5.42
C LYS A 68 -7.15 -9.38 4.66
N LEU A 69 -5.99 -10.00 4.67
CA LEU A 69 -4.81 -9.61 3.92
C LEU A 69 -4.94 -10.28 2.54
N PHE A 70 -5.07 -9.47 1.49
CA PHE A 70 -4.93 -9.95 0.12
C PHE A 70 -3.55 -9.54 -0.36
N THR A 71 -2.74 -10.51 -0.75
CA THR A 71 -1.35 -10.31 -1.15
C THR A 71 -1.18 -10.74 -2.60
N ILE A 72 -0.57 -9.89 -3.42
CA ILE A 72 -0.22 -10.18 -4.81
C ILE A 72 1.26 -9.86 -5.06
N GLY A 73 1.93 -10.68 -5.86
CA GLY A 73 3.30 -10.39 -6.30
C GLY A 73 3.29 -9.28 -7.35
N VAL A 74 4.13 -8.25 -7.18
CA VAL A 74 4.08 -7.07 -8.05
C VAL A 74 4.72 -7.31 -9.43
N SER A 75 5.58 -8.34 -9.54
CA SER A 75 6.29 -8.68 -10.78
C SER A 75 5.38 -8.99 -11.98
N GLU A 76 4.09 -9.18 -11.75
CA GLU A 76 3.08 -9.47 -12.76
C GLU A 76 2.47 -8.20 -13.40
N PHE A 77 2.74 -7.01 -12.85
CA PHE A 77 2.13 -5.74 -13.27
C PHE A 77 3.11 -4.81 -13.98
N GLN A 78 2.54 -3.94 -14.82
CA GLN A 78 3.30 -2.99 -15.63
C GLN A 78 3.32 -1.58 -15.03
N SER A 79 2.38 -1.24 -14.14
CA SER A 79 2.36 0.07 -13.47
C SER A 79 1.77 0.03 -12.06
N VAL A 80 2.00 1.10 -11.29
CA VAL A 80 1.41 1.27 -9.94
C VAL A 80 -0.11 1.41 -10.03
N GLU A 81 -0.61 2.06 -11.09
CA GLU A 81 -2.04 2.24 -11.33
C GLU A 81 -2.77 0.90 -11.56
N GLU A 82 -2.14 -0.06 -12.22
CA GLU A 82 -2.72 -1.41 -12.39
C GLU A 82 -2.90 -2.11 -11.04
N ILE A 83 -1.90 -2.00 -10.16
CA ILE A 83 -1.94 -2.56 -8.80
C ILE A 83 -3.08 -1.91 -8.00
N GLU A 84 -3.16 -0.58 -8.02
CA GLU A 84 -4.20 0.18 -7.32
C GLU A 84 -5.59 -0.18 -7.83
N LYS A 85 -5.75 -0.30 -9.16
CA LYS A 85 -7.03 -0.68 -9.76
C LYS A 85 -7.49 -2.07 -9.32
N ILE A 86 -6.59 -3.05 -9.20
CA ILE A 86 -6.96 -4.40 -8.76
C ILE A 86 -7.50 -4.38 -7.33
N PHE A 87 -6.86 -3.65 -6.43
CA PHE A 87 -7.32 -3.55 -5.05
C PHE A 87 -8.61 -2.73 -4.91
N GLU A 88 -8.82 -1.75 -5.79
CA GLU A 88 -10.09 -1.02 -5.89
C GLU A 88 -11.22 -1.93 -6.36
N ASP A 89 -11.02 -2.66 -7.46
CA ASP A 89 -11.99 -3.62 -7.98
C ASP A 89 -12.31 -4.72 -6.95
N LEU A 90 -11.30 -5.17 -6.18
CA LEU A 90 -11.47 -6.12 -5.10
C LEU A 90 -12.30 -5.53 -3.95
N TRP A 91 -12.01 -4.29 -3.55
CA TRP A 91 -12.78 -3.60 -2.51
C TRP A 91 -14.26 -3.50 -2.91
N GLU A 92 -14.55 -3.09 -4.15
CA GLU A 92 -15.91 -2.92 -4.67
C GLU A 92 -16.69 -4.23 -4.67
N ARG A 93 -16.04 -5.33 -5.05
CA ARG A 93 -16.67 -6.67 -5.07
C ARG A 93 -16.94 -7.22 -3.69
N MET A 94 -16.12 -6.86 -2.71
CA MET A 94 -16.18 -7.42 -1.37
C MET A 94 -17.05 -6.60 -0.40
N CYS A 95 -17.48 -5.40 -0.81
CA CYS A 95 -18.32 -4.49 -0.01
C CYS A 95 -17.80 -4.28 1.43
N PHE A 96 -16.49 -4.04 1.58
CA PHE A 96 -15.86 -3.91 2.90
C PHE A 96 -16.20 -2.59 3.61
N ASP A 97 -16.33 -2.63 4.94
CA ASP A 97 -16.64 -1.48 5.79
C ASP A 97 -15.54 -0.40 5.78
N TYR A 98 -15.97 0.86 5.72
CA TYR A 98 -15.15 2.06 5.82
C TYR A 98 -14.51 2.25 7.21
N GLN A 99 -13.33 2.86 7.24
CA GLN A 99 -12.73 3.40 8.45
C GLN A 99 -12.81 4.93 8.39
N GLU A 100 -13.84 5.49 9.01
CA GLU A 100 -13.77 6.89 9.44
C GLU A 100 -12.78 6.93 10.61
N LYS A 101 -11.50 7.17 10.33
CA LYS A 101 -10.58 7.57 11.40
C LYS A 101 -10.98 9.00 11.75
N SER A 102 -11.57 9.18 12.93
CA SER A 102 -11.60 10.49 13.59
C SER A 102 -10.22 11.14 13.39
N ALA A 103 -10.23 12.36 12.85
CA ALA A 103 -9.03 13.06 12.37
C ALA A 103 -7.84 12.83 13.30
N PRO A 104 -6.60 12.68 12.77
CA PRO A 104 -5.43 12.63 13.64
C PRO A 104 -5.50 13.84 14.58
N PRO A 105 -5.29 13.68 15.90
CA PRO A 105 -5.26 14.83 16.79
C PRO A 105 -4.28 15.81 16.19
N GLU A 106 -4.74 17.03 15.94
CA GLU A 106 -3.88 18.13 15.49
C GLU A 106 -2.67 18.10 16.41
N LYS A 107 -1.49 17.82 15.85
CA LYS A 107 -0.26 17.89 16.61
C LYS A 107 -0.23 19.30 17.20
N PHE A 108 -0.29 19.39 18.52
CA PHE A 108 0.03 20.61 19.25
C PHE A 108 1.42 21.04 18.77
N PHE A 109 1.47 22.05 17.91
CA PHE A 109 2.69 22.81 17.68
C PHE A 109 2.94 23.56 18.99
N ILE A 110 3.85 23.05 19.80
CA ILE A 110 4.43 23.85 20.88
C ILE A 110 5.51 24.69 20.20
N ASN A 111 5.27 26.01 20.18
CA ASN A 111 6.21 27.03 19.73
C ASN A 111 7.53 26.97 20.49
#